data_AF-A0A2G1X386-F1
#
_entry.id   AF-A0A2G1X386-F1
#
_cell.length_a   1.000
_cell.length_b   1.000
_cell.length_c   1.000
_cell.angle_alpha   90.00
_cell.angle_beta   90.00
_cell.angle_gamma   90.00
#
_symmetry.space_group_name_H-M   'P 1'
#
loop_
_entity.id
_entity.type
_entity.pdbx_description
1 polymer ?
#
loop_
_entity_poly.entity_id
_entity_poly.type
_entity_poly.pdbx_seq_one_letter_code
_entity_poly.pdbx_strand_id
1 'polypeptide(L)'
;MNGDDASDGSGLGPADADGSAAATDRDRSAASTDADATTDGGVASGERAAASGAAAGDDVPVSAFREAAERLADGDLGARFPTEDADGEAAALAVTLNEFVDGVAETVSAVDGFGDEVAGATEHVRSNVDRAKAQSDEVYAAVDDI
;
A
#
# COMPACT_ATOMS: atom_id res chain seq x y z
N MET A 1 27.92 -13.55 64.16
CA MET A 1 29.26 -13.06 63.77
C MET A 1 28.98 -11.80 62.96
N ASN A 2 28.99 -10.63 63.59
CA ASN A 2 30.18 -9.75 63.74
C ASN A 2 30.83 -9.61 62.35
N GLY A 3 30.73 -8.51 61.63
CA GLY A 3 30.86 -7.13 62.07
C GLY A 3 32.09 -6.60 61.34
N ASP A 4 31.99 -5.47 60.66
CA ASP A 4 33.17 -4.64 60.39
C ASP A 4 32.72 -3.21 60.13
N ASP A 5 32.86 -2.46 61.20
CA ASP A 5 32.87 -1.02 61.31
C ASP A 5 34.28 -0.56 60.89
N ALA A 6 34.35 0.27 59.85
CA ALA A 6 35.55 1.04 59.56
C ALA A 6 35.13 2.51 59.44
N SER A 7 35.17 3.16 60.59
CA SER A 7 35.12 4.60 60.76
C SER A 7 36.45 5.25 60.39
N ASP A 8 36.45 6.24 59.48
CA ASP A 8 37.44 7.33 59.38
C ASP A 8 36.88 8.37 58.39
N GLY A 9 36.83 9.69 58.61
CA GLY A 9 37.27 10.55 59.68
C GLY A 9 36.81 11.98 59.32
N SER A 10 36.27 12.69 60.30
CA SER A 10 36.27 14.14 60.53
C SER A 10 36.29 15.13 59.35
N GLY A 11 35.23 15.96 59.25
CA GLY A 11 35.27 17.17 58.41
C GLY A 11 34.07 18.10 58.56
N LEU A 12 34.03 18.88 59.64
CA LEU A 12 33.58 20.28 59.72
C LEU A 12 32.24 20.68 59.05
N GLY A 13 31.22 20.91 59.89
CA GLY A 13 30.42 22.16 59.97
C GLY A 13 29.56 22.65 58.78
N PRO A 14 28.34 23.16 59.03
CA PRO A 14 27.31 23.35 58.01
C PRO A 14 27.52 24.66 57.22
N ALA A 15 27.26 24.60 55.92
CA ALA A 15 26.95 25.77 55.12
C ALA A 15 25.57 25.58 54.51
N ASP A 16 24.58 26.19 55.17
CA ASP A 16 23.29 26.50 54.57
C ASP A 16 23.53 27.32 53.30
N ALA A 17 23.34 26.68 52.15
CA ALA A 17 23.23 27.35 50.86
C ALA A 17 21.82 27.08 50.32
N ASP A 18 20.96 28.04 50.66
CA ASP A 18 19.71 28.39 50.01
C ASP A 18 19.83 28.32 48.48
N GLY A 19 18.93 27.60 47.81
CA GLY A 19 19.02 27.40 46.36
C GLY A 19 17.97 26.49 45.74
N SER A 20 16.70 26.81 45.99
CA SER A 20 15.50 26.52 45.20
C SER A 20 15.58 25.48 44.05
N ALA A 21 14.83 24.39 44.22
CA ALA A 21 14.43 23.48 43.17
C ALA A 21 13.48 24.15 42.16
N ALA A 22 13.75 24.04 40.86
CA ALA A 22 12.70 23.93 39.84
C ALA A 22 13.25 23.63 38.43
N ALA A 23 12.64 22.61 37.83
CA ALA A 23 12.24 22.50 36.43
C ALA A 23 13.30 22.50 35.32
N THR A 24 13.37 21.32 34.70
CA THR A 24 13.64 21.10 33.29
C THR A 24 12.71 21.94 32.38
N ASP A 25 13.27 22.94 31.70
CA ASP A 25 12.71 23.56 30.49
C ASP A 25 13.66 23.24 29.33
N ARG A 26 13.37 22.25 28.48
CA ARG A 26 12.49 22.37 27.31
C ARG A 26 12.80 23.61 26.47
N ASP A 27 13.92 23.57 25.77
CA ASP A 27 14.04 24.29 24.50
C ASP A 27 13.25 23.51 23.42
N ARG A 28 11.92 23.53 23.56
CA ARG A 28 10.98 23.24 22.48
C ARG A 28 10.63 24.58 21.87
N SER A 29 11.45 25.03 20.94
CA SER A 29 11.08 26.09 20.01
C SER A 29 10.07 25.54 19.00
N ALA A 30 8.85 25.29 19.48
CA ALA A 30 7.65 25.14 18.67
C ALA A 30 7.03 26.53 18.48
N ALA A 31 7.53 27.27 17.50
CA ALA A 31 6.81 28.43 16.98
C ALA A 31 5.77 27.92 15.99
N SER A 32 4.57 27.69 16.52
CA SER A 32 3.33 27.55 15.75
C SER A 32 3.17 28.72 14.79
N THR A 33 3.23 28.46 13.49
CA THR A 33 2.56 29.33 12.52
C THR A 33 1.30 28.60 12.10
N ASP A 34 0.23 28.91 12.81
CA ASP A 34 -1.13 28.72 12.34
C ASP A 34 -1.27 29.63 11.09
N ALA A 35 -1.28 29.02 9.92
CA ALA A 35 -1.72 29.65 8.69
C ALA A 35 -2.83 28.77 8.14
N ASP A 36 -4.06 29.18 8.45
CA ASP A 36 -5.30 28.81 7.79
C ASP A 36 -5.10 28.82 6.26
N ALA A 37 -5.08 27.64 5.66
CA ALA A 37 -5.13 27.46 4.22
C ALA A 37 -6.36 26.60 3.93
N THR A 38 -7.44 27.30 3.59
CA THR A 38 -8.64 26.76 3.00
C THR A 38 -8.29 25.87 1.80
N THR A 39 -8.92 24.71 1.74
CA THR A 39 -9.00 23.83 0.56
C THR A 39 -9.44 24.62 -0.67
N ASP A 40 -8.49 25.01 -1.51
CA ASP A 40 -8.71 25.24 -2.94
C ASP A 40 -7.49 24.74 -3.72
N GLY A 41 -7.75 24.02 -4.81
CA GLY A 41 -6.80 23.15 -5.51
C GLY A 41 -5.72 23.90 -6.29
N GLY A 42 -4.74 24.49 -5.61
CA GLY A 42 -3.59 25.15 -6.24
C GLY A 42 -2.25 24.49 -5.87
N VAL A 43 -1.69 23.68 -6.75
CA VAL A 43 -0.28 23.26 -6.64
C VAL A 43 0.61 24.45 -6.99
N ALA A 44 1.35 24.97 -6.01
CA ALA A 44 2.35 25.99 -6.27
C ALA A 44 3.54 25.37 -7.03
N SER A 45 3.74 25.79 -8.28
CA SER A 45 4.98 25.55 -9.02
C SER A 45 6.12 26.32 -8.34
N GLY A 46 6.73 25.71 -7.34
CA GLY A 46 7.98 26.15 -6.73
C GLY A 46 9.15 25.43 -7.41
N GLU A 47 9.92 26.18 -8.18
CA GLU A 47 11.20 25.79 -8.76
C GLU A 47 12.10 25.09 -7.73
N ARG A 48 12.31 23.77 -7.90
CA ARG A 48 13.22 22.99 -7.05
C ARG A 48 14.65 23.24 -7.53
N ALA A 49 15.37 24.06 -6.76
CA ALA A 49 16.82 24.18 -6.86
C ALA A 49 17.46 22.79 -6.76
N ALA A 50 18.20 22.41 -7.79
CA ALA A 50 19.00 21.20 -7.84
C ALA A 50 20.11 21.27 -6.78
N ALA A 51 19.92 20.57 -5.66
CA ALA A 51 20.99 20.28 -4.73
C ALA A 51 21.74 19.04 -5.24
N SER A 52 22.77 19.26 -6.05
CA SER A 52 23.72 18.22 -6.46
C SER A 52 24.65 17.90 -5.29
N GLY A 53 24.35 16.81 -4.56
CA GLY A 53 25.22 16.22 -3.55
C GLY A 53 25.32 14.72 -3.79
N ALA A 54 26.30 14.30 -4.60
CA ALA A 54 26.59 12.91 -4.89
C ALA A 54 27.07 12.16 -3.63
N ALA A 55 26.21 11.32 -3.08
CA ALA A 55 26.59 10.07 -2.43
C ALA A 55 26.45 8.96 -3.49
N ALA A 56 27.29 7.93 -3.44
CA ALA A 56 27.26 6.82 -4.39
C ALA A 56 25.82 6.27 -4.57
N GLY A 57 25.38 6.18 -5.83
CA GLY A 57 23.99 6.19 -6.25
C GLY A 57 23.15 4.98 -5.80
N ASP A 58 22.11 5.29 -5.04
CA ASP A 58 20.83 4.57 -4.96
C ASP A 58 19.78 5.51 -5.57
N ASP A 59 19.90 5.81 -6.86
CA ASP A 59 18.90 6.63 -7.55
C ASP A 59 17.69 5.73 -7.85
N VAL A 60 16.73 5.70 -6.92
CA VAL A 60 15.43 5.07 -7.16
C VAL A 60 14.83 5.69 -8.43
N PRO A 61 14.48 4.91 -9.47
CA PRO A 61 13.98 5.46 -10.73
C PRO A 61 12.50 5.86 -10.60
N VAL A 62 12.22 6.86 -9.76
CA VAL A 62 10.86 7.29 -9.35
C VAL A 62 9.99 7.64 -10.56
N SER A 63 10.56 8.26 -11.60
CA SER A 63 9.82 8.59 -12.83
C SER A 63 9.36 7.35 -13.58
N ALA A 64 10.21 6.32 -13.70
CA ALA A 64 9.86 5.08 -14.36
C ALA A 64 8.84 4.26 -13.55
N PHE A 65 8.98 4.24 -12.22
CA PHE A 65 7.96 3.67 -11.33
C PHE A 65 6.61 4.37 -11.48
N ARG A 66 6.63 5.70 -11.53
CA ARG A 66 5.42 6.50 -11.72
C ARG A 66 4.76 6.20 -13.05
N GLU A 67 5.52 6.12 -14.13
CA GLU A 67 5.00 5.77 -15.44
C GLU A 67 4.34 4.39 -15.43
N ALA A 68 5.01 3.37 -14.87
CA ALA A 68 4.44 2.03 -14.75
C ALA A 68 3.13 2.04 -13.93
N ALA A 69 3.08 2.82 -12.84
CA ALA A 69 1.89 2.97 -12.02
C ALA A 69 0.75 3.71 -12.75
N GLU A 70 1.05 4.75 -13.54
CA GLU A 70 0.06 5.47 -14.35
C GLU A 70 -0.55 4.54 -15.41
N ARG A 71 0.28 3.76 -16.13
CA ARG A 71 -0.19 2.74 -17.08
C ARG A 71 -1.07 1.68 -16.41
N LEU A 72 -0.66 1.21 -15.24
CA LEU A 72 -1.43 0.24 -14.46
C LEU A 72 -2.78 0.83 -14.03
N ALA A 73 -2.82 2.12 -13.66
CA ALA A 73 -4.05 2.83 -13.33
C ALA A 73 -4.98 3.01 -14.54
N ASP A 74 -4.42 3.12 -15.75
CA ASP A 74 -5.17 3.09 -17.01
C ASP A 74 -5.63 1.67 -17.42
N GLY A 75 -5.27 0.64 -16.65
CA GLY A 75 -5.67 -0.75 -16.87
C GLY A 75 -4.70 -1.57 -17.72
N ASP A 76 -3.53 -1.02 -18.07
CA ASP A 76 -2.45 -1.75 -18.74
C ASP A 76 -1.72 -2.66 -17.73
N LEU A 77 -2.28 -3.85 -17.49
CA LEU A 77 -1.66 -4.89 -16.64
C LEU A 77 -0.38 -5.48 -17.26
N GLY A 78 -0.03 -5.09 -18.49
CA GLY A 78 1.24 -5.43 -19.12
C GLY A 78 2.41 -4.56 -18.67
N ALA A 79 2.12 -3.42 -18.01
CA ALA A 79 3.14 -2.51 -17.50
C ALA A 79 4.00 -3.17 -16.40
N ARG A 80 5.30 -2.91 -16.41
CA ARG A 80 6.25 -3.46 -15.44
C ARG A 80 7.11 -2.39 -14.79
N PHE A 81 7.37 -2.58 -13.51
CA PHE A 81 8.28 -1.76 -12.75
C PHE A 81 9.73 -2.11 -13.09
N PRO A 82 10.62 -1.12 -13.21
CA PRO A 82 12.00 -1.33 -13.64
C PRO A 82 12.79 -2.11 -12.58
N THR A 83 13.27 -3.30 -12.95
CA THR A 83 14.14 -4.14 -12.12
C THR A 83 15.61 -4.07 -12.53
N GLU A 84 15.89 -3.63 -13.76
CA GLU A 84 17.25 -3.60 -14.35
C GLU A 84 17.96 -2.28 -14.07
N ASP A 85 17.20 -1.17 -14.03
CA ASP A 85 17.69 0.19 -13.77
C ASP A 85 17.56 0.59 -12.29
N ALA A 86 17.03 -0.30 -11.45
CA ALA A 86 16.89 -0.10 -10.01
C ALA A 86 17.91 -0.94 -9.25
N ASP A 87 18.49 -0.36 -8.19
CA ASP A 87 19.42 -1.05 -7.31
C ASP A 87 18.79 -1.31 -5.93
N GLY A 88 19.36 -2.28 -5.21
CA GLY A 88 19.07 -2.53 -3.80
C GLY A 88 17.58 -2.73 -3.48
N GLU A 89 17.07 -1.93 -2.55
CA GLU A 89 15.68 -2.00 -2.06
C GLU A 89 14.68 -1.64 -3.17
N ALA A 90 15.03 -0.73 -4.08
CA ALA A 90 14.16 -0.37 -5.19
C ALA A 90 13.97 -1.53 -6.18
N ALA A 91 15.03 -2.29 -6.43
CA ALA A 91 14.95 -3.51 -7.24
C ALA A 91 14.05 -4.56 -6.58
N ALA A 92 14.21 -4.79 -5.27
CA ALA A 92 13.38 -5.72 -4.52
C ALA A 92 11.90 -5.30 -4.54
N LEU A 93 11.62 -4.00 -4.34
CA LEU A 93 10.27 -3.45 -4.44
C LEU A 93 9.69 -3.65 -5.84
N ALA A 94 10.45 -3.38 -6.91
CA ALA A 94 10.01 -3.61 -8.29
C ALA A 94 9.61 -5.07 -8.53
N VAL A 95 10.40 -6.03 -8.02
CA VAL A 95 10.07 -7.46 -8.11
C VAL A 95 8.75 -7.76 -7.42
N THR A 96 8.57 -7.34 -6.16
CA THR A 96 7.32 -7.57 -5.42
C THR A 96 6.11 -6.92 -6.09
N LEU A 97 6.27 -5.71 -6.63
CA LEU A 97 5.20 -5.02 -7.35
C LEU A 97 4.85 -5.74 -8.67
N ASN A 98 5.85 -6.25 -9.38
CA ASN A 98 5.64 -7.03 -10.59
C ASN A 98 4.90 -8.36 -10.29
N GLU A 99 5.26 -9.06 -9.21
CA GLU A 99 4.52 -10.26 -8.75
C GLU A 99 3.07 -9.94 -8.38
N PHE A 100 2.83 -8.78 -7.77
CA PHE A 100 1.47 -8.31 -7.50
C PHE A 100 0.68 -8.09 -8.79
N VAL A 101 1.27 -7.42 -9.79
CA VAL A 101 0.63 -7.22 -11.11
C VAL A 101 0.32 -8.55 -11.78
N ASP A 102 1.23 -9.53 -11.70
CA ASP A 102 0.98 -10.89 -12.21
C ASP A 102 -0.23 -11.54 -11.54
N GLY A 103 -0.37 -11.44 -10.21
CA GLY A 103 -1.51 -11.97 -9.49
C GLY A 103 -2.84 -11.31 -9.89
N VAL A 104 -2.84 -10.01 -10.15
CA VAL A 104 -4.02 -9.29 -10.65
C VAL A 104 -4.37 -9.74 -12.07
N ALA A 105 -3.39 -9.85 -12.96
CA ALA A 105 -3.60 -10.31 -14.33
C ALA A 105 -4.16 -11.74 -14.40
N GLU A 106 -3.65 -12.65 -13.56
CA GLU A 106 -4.17 -14.00 -13.44
C GLU A 106 -5.63 -14.01 -12.94
N THR A 107 -5.96 -13.15 -11.98
CA THR A 107 -7.32 -13.01 -11.48
C THR A 107 -8.27 -12.52 -12.57
N VAL A 108 -7.88 -11.53 -13.37
CA VAL A 108 -8.68 -11.03 -14.50
C VAL A 108 -8.88 -12.12 -15.54
N SER A 109 -7.82 -12.86 -15.89
CA SER A 109 -7.90 -14.02 -16.79
C SER A 109 -8.89 -15.08 -16.29
N ALA A 110 -8.88 -15.38 -14.98
CA ALA A 110 -9.83 -16.30 -14.37
C ALA A 110 -11.29 -15.79 -14.43
N VAL A 111 -11.50 -14.48 -14.27
CA VAL A 111 -12.82 -13.86 -14.39
C VAL A 111 -13.34 -13.95 -15.83
N ASP A 112 -12.50 -13.70 -16.83
CA ASP A 112 -12.87 -13.84 -18.24
C ASP A 112 -13.25 -15.29 -18.57
N GLY A 113 -12.43 -16.26 -18.13
CA GLY A 113 -12.74 -17.69 -18.32
C GLY A 113 -14.04 -18.13 -17.64
N PHE A 114 -14.35 -17.57 -16.46
CA PHE A 114 -15.64 -17.79 -15.80
C PHE A 114 -16.81 -17.20 -16.61
N GLY A 115 -16.64 -16.03 -17.22
CA GLY A 115 -17.63 -15.42 -18.10
C GLY A 115 -18.02 -16.32 -19.27
N ASP A 116 -17.01 -16.89 -19.94
CA ASP A 116 -17.20 -17.85 -21.03
C ASP A 116 -17.95 -19.12 -20.57
N GLU A 117 -17.60 -19.65 -19.39
CA GLU A 117 -18.27 -20.83 -18.84
C GLU A 117 -19.74 -20.56 -18.49
N VAL A 118 -20.04 -19.40 -17.89
CA VAL A 118 -21.42 -18.98 -17.61
C VAL A 118 -22.23 -18.80 -18.88
N ALA A 119 -21.63 -18.21 -19.93
CA ALA A 119 -22.29 -18.06 -21.22
C ALA A 119 -22.65 -19.42 -21.82
N GLY A 120 -21.69 -20.36 -21.82
CA GLY A 120 -21.91 -21.73 -22.29
C GLY A 120 -22.98 -22.48 -21.47
N ALA A 121 -22.95 -22.36 -20.15
CA ALA A 121 -23.95 -22.96 -19.27
C ALA A 121 -25.36 -22.40 -19.52
N THR A 122 -25.47 -21.09 -19.78
CA THR A 122 -26.76 -20.44 -20.07
C THR A 122 -27.35 -20.94 -21.40
N GLU A 123 -26.50 -21.11 -22.41
CA GLU A 123 -26.91 -21.69 -23.69
C GLU A 123 -27.39 -23.14 -23.53
N HIS A 124 -26.70 -23.92 -22.69
CA HIS A 124 -27.10 -25.28 -22.36
C HIS A 124 -28.47 -25.33 -21.64
N VAL A 125 -28.70 -24.45 -20.66
CA VAL A 125 -30.00 -24.34 -19.96
C VAL A 125 -31.11 -23.98 -20.94
N ARG A 126 -30.87 -23.04 -21.85
CA ARG A 126 -31.87 -22.65 -22.87
C ARG A 126 -32.25 -23.83 -23.76
N SER A 127 -31.26 -24.57 -24.25
CA SER A 127 -31.47 -25.79 -25.03
C SER A 127 -32.29 -26.84 -24.27
N ASN A 128 -31.97 -27.06 -22.99
CA ASN A 128 -32.72 -27.98 -22.15
C ASN A 128 -34.18 -27.55 -21.94
N VAL A 129 -34.43 -26.25 -21.75
CA VAL A 129 -35.79 -25.70 -21.62
C VAL A 129 -36.59 -25.87 -22.91
N ASP A 130 -35.99 -25.59 -24.07
CA ASP A 130 -36.67 -25.76 -25.36
C ASP A 130 -37.00 -27.23 -25.62
N ARG A 131 -36.10 -28.15 -25.25
CA ARG A 131 -36.34 -29.60 -25.32
C ARG A 131 -37.46 -30.04 -24.37
N ALA A 132 -37.47 -29.55 -23.14
CA ALA A 132 -38.50 -29.88 -22.15
C ALA A 132 -39.89 -29.38 -22.60
N LYS A 133 -39.98 -28.21 -23.24
CA LYS A 133 -41.22 -27.70 -23.83
C LYS A 133 -41.71 -28.59 -24.96
N ALA A 134 -40.84 -28.93 -25.92
CA ALA A 134 -41.21 -29.81 -27.02
C ALA A 134 -41.71 -31.19 -26.54
N GLN A 135 -41.05 -31.75 -25.52
CA GLN A 135 -41.47 -33.01 -24.92
C GLN A 135 -42.80 -32.88 -24.17
N SER A 136 -43.02 -31.74 -23.51
CA SER A 136 -44.29 -31.46 -22.83
C SER A 136 -45.44 -31.31 -23.84
N ASP A 137 -45.22 -30.60 -24.96
CA ASP A 137 -46.21 -30.45 -26.04
C ASP A 137 -46.60 -31.81 -26.64
N GLU A 138 -45.64 -32.72 -26.82
CA GLU A 138 -45.88 -34.09 -27.29
C GLU A 138 -46.74 -34.88 -26.28
N VAL A 139 -46.46 -34.78 -24.99
CA VAL A 139 -47.27 -35.44 -23.94
C VAL A 139 -48.68 -34.86 -23.90
N TYR A 140 -48.84 -33.54 -24.03
CA TYR A 140 -50.16 -32.91 -24.06
C TYR A 140 -50.98 -33.38 -25.27
N ALA A 141 -50.37 -33.47 -26.45
CA ALA A 141 -51.04 -34.02 -27.63
C ALA A 141 -51.45 -35.49 -27.43
N ALA A 142 -50.58 -36.31 -26.83
CA ALA A 142 -50.89 -37.72 -26.57
C ALA A 142 -52.00 -37.94 -25.53
N VAL A 143 -52.15 -37.01 -24.57
CA VAL A 143 -53.22 -37.05 -23.57
C VAL A 143 -54.55 -36.54 -24.14
N ASP A 144 -54.54 -35.57 -25.06
CA ASP A 144 -55.74 -35.01 -25.69
C ASP A 144 -56.40 -35.99 -26.70
N ASP A 145 -55.63 -36.92 -27.26
CA ASP A 145 -56.10 -37.98 -28.19
C ASP A 145 -56.74 -39.21 -27.47
N ILE A 146 -56.81 -39.22 -26.13
CA ILE A 146 -57.39 -40.29 -25.28
C ILE A 146 -58.80 -39.94 -24.77
#